data_AF-A0A0M0T3J9-F1
#
_entry.id   AF-A0A0M0T3J9-F1
#
_cell.length_a   1.000
_cell.length_b   1.000
_cell.length_c   1.000
_cell.angle_alpha   90.00
_cell.angle_beta   90.00
_cell.angle_gamma   90.00
#
_symmetry.space_group_name_H-M   'P 1'
#
loop_
_entity.id
_entity.type
_entity.pdbx_description
1 polymer ?
#
loop_
_entity_poly.entity_id
_entity_poly.type
_entity_poly.pdbx_seq_one_letter_code
_entity_poly.pdbx_strand_id
1 'polypeptide(L)'
;MIFKNSGNINFAKQIVSVSTSFNIDFSSSTVSIGDSSLRGDGVNFSGKLAKISAMGEYMERYVQSTVSHKIKNKYQEAFNVNTGQVENVHILDMIIPKYLLFEEGELREWNDSSGTAFHVSSMKVIDNAFQEFIERQSLVHCWLTKSPGKKISLELCGRSNDQIRKAHSALLAYFDSIESYEISITEKCKVVITIATSKLNKSVGLGSSWELESALFKSLKETWQLISHKAPAHMNSEYDKYTEEVPDTNKGFNLYGDYFHELSVEEVKKSYEFLDNGEIFKFVENPNFIPDDGNYLETLKKIGEDLNIELLITYVPSIIENLPGHVVKIIGKGAFPHIKTDIINHHEYSIKEINKVKDVPNKGVMIPFS
;
A
#
# COMPACT_ATOMS: atom_id res chain seq x y z
N MET A 1 6.16 -4.64 -24.40
CA MET A 1 4.72 -4.70 -24.69
C MET A 1 4.41 -3.45 -25.51
N ILE A 2 4.24 -3.62 -26.82
CA ILE A 2 3.80 -2.55 -27.72
C ILE A 2 2.29 -2.74 -27.84
N PHE A 3 1.52 -1.82 -27.27
CA PHE A 3 0.07 -1.80 -27.50
C PHE A 3 -0.15 -1.37 -28.95
N LYS A 4 -0.54 -2.32 -29.81
CA LYS A 4 -1.03 -2.00 -31.16
C LYS A 4 -2.49 -1.59 -31.03
N ASN A 5 -2.81 -0.44 -31.61
CA ASN A 5 -4.16 0.11 -31.74
C ASN A 5 -5.16 -0.94 -32.24
N SER A 6 -6.04 -1.38 -31.35
CA SER A 6 -7.29 -2.04 -31.70
C SER A 6 -8.41 -1.38 -30.88
N GLY A 7 -9.16 -0.50 -31.54
CA GLY A 7 -10.35 0.17 -31.00
C GLY A 7 -10.05 1.49 -30.27
N ASN A 8 -10.68 2.57 -30.71
CA ASN A 8 -10.60 3.92 -30.13
C ASN A 8 -11.09 3.94 -28.67
N ILE A 9 -10.21 3.65 -27.72
CA ILE A 9 -10.35 4.10 -26.33
C ILE A 9 -9.05 4.84 -26.00
N ASN A 10 -9.11 6.17 -25.86
CA ASN A 10 -7.99 7.00 -25.42
C ASN A 10 -7.69 6.64 -23.94
N PHE A 11 -6.85 5.61 -23.74
CA PHE A 11 -6.64 4.92 -22.46
C PHE A 11 -5.67 5.63 -21.51
N ALA A 12 -4.98 6.66 -21.98
CA ALA A 12 -4.16 7.56 -21.18
C ALA A 12 -4.06 8.88 -21.95
N LYS A 13 -4.47 10.00 -21.34
CA LYS A 13 -4.24 11.33 -21.94
C LYS A 13 -2.78 11.75 -21.75
N GLN A 14 -2.11 11.25 -20.70
CA GLN A 14 -0.72 11.60 -20.41
C GLN A 14 0.00 10.45 -19.67
N ILE A 15 1.18 10.05 -20.16
CA ILE A 15 2.16 9.30 -19.38
C ILE A 15 3.33 10.25 -19.17
N VAL A 16 3.57 10.66 -17.92
CA VAL A 16 4.70 11.51 -17.57
C VAL A 16 5.75 10.62 -16.91
N SER A 17 6.95 10.59 -17.48
CA SER A 17 8.11 9.99 -16.82
C SER A 17 9.05 11.09 -16.40
N VAL A 18 9.32 11.18 -15.10
CA VAL A 18 10.27 12.13 -14.54
C VAL A 18 11.47 11.32 -14.04
N SER A 19 12.63 11.55 -14.65
CA SER A 19 13.91 11.24 -14.00
C SER A 19 14.30 12.47 -13.21
N THR A 20 14.33 12.39 -11.89
CA THR A 20 14.78 13.50 -11.05
C THR A 20 16.23 13.81 -11.38
N SER A 21 16.55 15.07 -11.66
CA SER A 21 17.92 15.54 -11.96
C SER A 21 18.91 15.29 -10.82
N PHE A 22 18.41 15.05 -9.60
CA PHE A 22 19.20 14.88 -8.39
C PHE A 22 19.48 13.41 -8.03
N ASN A 23 18.92 12.45 -8.77
CA ASN A 23 19.24 11.04 -8.56
C ASN A 23 19.03 10.22 -9.84
N ILE A 24 20.12 9.65 -10.36
CA ILE A 24 20.15 8.90 -11.63
C ILE A 24 19.66 7.46 -11.43
N ASP A 25 19.67 6.97 -10.19
CA ASP A 25 19.41 5.55 -9.94
C ASP A 25 17.92 5.20 -10.02
N PHE A 26 17.01 6.06 -9.57
CA PHE A 26 15.57 5.81 -9.67
C PHE A 26 14.92 6.54 -10.85
N SER A 27 14.06 5.81 -11.54
CA SER A 27 13.10 6.36 -12.48
C SER A 27 11.71 6.39 -11.85
N SER A 28 11.04 7.54 -11.95
CA SER A 28 9.65 7.71 -11.55
C SER A 28 8.76 7.81 -12.79
N SER A 29 7.56 7.26 -12.75
CA SER A 29 6.56 7.40 -13.81
C SER A 29 5.18 7.52 -13.22
N THR A 30 4.36 8.30 -13.89
CA THR A 30 2.99 8.62 -13.49
C THR A 30 2.07 8.48 -14.70
N VAL A 31 0.93 7.85 -14.49
CA VAL A 31 -0.12 7.66 -15.50
C VAL A 31 -1.44 8.23 -14.97
N SER A 32 -2.10 9.09 -15.76
CA SER A 32 -3.43 9.66 -15.43
C SER A 32 -4.24 10.03 -16.68
N ILE A 33 -5.56 10.21 -16.53
CA ILE A 33 -6.48 10.68 -17.60
C ILE A 33 -6.96 12.13 -17.35
N GLY A 34 -6.23 12.90 -16.54
CA GLY A 34 -6.54 14.32 -16.26
C GLY A 34 -7.49 14.54 -15.08
N ASP A 35 -8.00 13.47 -14.47
CA ASP A 35 -8.47 13.48 -13.08
C ASP A 35 -7.31 13.00 -12.20
N SER A 36 -6.76 13.90 -11.40
CA SER A 36 -5.62 13.69 -10.49
C SER A 36 -5.90 12.61 -9.44
N SER A 37 -7.16 12.38 -9.08
CA SER A 37 -7.56 11.36 -8.12
C SER A 37 -7.48 9.93 -8.70
N LEU A 38 -7.41 9.79 -10.03
CA LEU A 38 -7.17 8.53 -10.74
C LEU A 38 -5.79 8.55 -11.39
N ARG A 39 -4.79 8.38 -10.53
CA ARG A 39 -3.37 8.38 -10.86
C ARG A 39 -2.75 7.06 -10.44
N GLY A 40 -1.88 6.49 -11.28
CA GLY A 40 -0.97 5.41 -10.89
C GLY A 40 0.47 5.89 -10.92
N ASP A 41 1.27 5.46 -9.94
CA ASP A 41 2.65 5.84 -9.76
C ASP A 41 3.57 4.61 -9.77
N GLY A 42 4.79 4.83 -10.21
CA GLY A 42 5.74 3.75 -10.35
C GLY A 42 7.15 4.26 -10.17
N VAL A 43 7.83 3.72 -9.18
CA VAL A 43 9.26 3.93 -8.98
C VAL A 43 10.00 2.61 -9.18
N ASN A 44 11.11 2.67 -9.89
CA ASN A 44 12.00 1.53 -10.08
C ASN A 44 13.39 2.02 -10.53
N PHE A 45 14.43 1.20 -10.37
CA PHE A 45 15.73 1.48 -10.97
C PHE A 45 15.71 1.48 -12.51
N SER A 46 14.70 0.83 -13.10
CA SER A 46 14.48 0.85 -14.55
C SER A 46 13.26 1.69 -14.91
N GLY A 47 13.44 2.71 -15.76
CA GLY A 47 12.33 3.51 -16.29
C GLY A 47 11.25 2.69 -17.00
N LYS A 48 11.60 1.55 -17.61
CA LYS A 48 10.60 0.62 -18.19
C LYS A 48 9.74 -0.02 -17.10
N LEU A 49 10.35 -0.49 -16.02
CA LEU A 49 9.64 -1.12 -14.90
C LEU A 49 8.82 -0.10 -14.11
N ALA A 50 9.33 1.13 -13.98
CA ALA A 50 8.60 2.26 -13.39
C ALA A 50 7.30 2.54 -14.18
N LYS A 51 7.37 2.62 -15.51
CA LYS A 51 6.18 2.78 -16.37
C LYS A 51 5.19 1.63 -16.22
N ILE A 52 5.67 0.38 -16.21
CA ILE A 52 4.80 -0.79 -16.05
C ILE A 52 4.09 -0.76 -14.69
N SER A 53 4.81 -0.40 -13.62
CA SER A 53 4.23 -0.28 -12.27
C SER A 53 3.14 0.80 -12.23
N ALA A 54 3.44 1.99 -12.76
CA ALA A 54 2.50 3.11 -12.82
C ALA A 54 1.25 2.77 -13.65
N MET A 55 1.40 2.05 -14.76
CA MET A 55 0.27 1.56 -15.54
C MET A 55 -0.57 0.55 -14.77
N GLY A 56 0.07 -0.38 -14.04
CA GLY A 56 -0.62 -1.39 -13.25
C GLY A 56 -1.49 -0.76 -12.15
N GLU A 57 -0.91 0.15 -11.38
CA GLU A 57 -1.63 0.88 -10.32
C GLU A 57 -2.75 1.74 -10.89
N TYR A 58 -2.51 2.40 -12.04
CA TYR A 58 -3.57 3.16 -12.71
C TYR A 58 -4.74 2.24 -13.12
N MET A 59 -4.47 1.06 -13.69
CA MET A 59 -5.52 0.11 -14.09
C MET A 59 -6.32 -0.41 -12.90
N GLU A 60 -5.63 -0.70 -11.80
CA GLU A 60 -6.26 -1.12 -10.56
C GLU A 60 -7.24 -0.06 -10.05
N ARG A 61 -6.75 1.16 -9.82
CA ARG A 61 -7.56 2.29 -9.33
C ARG A 61 -8.71 2.62 -10.26
N TYR A 62 -8.46 2.59 -11.57
CA TYR A 62 -9.49 2.85 -12.58
C TYR A 62 -10.62 1.81 -12.53
N VAL A 63 -10.29 0.53 -12.47
CA VAL A 63 -11.27 -0.57 -12.38
C VAL A 63 -12.04 -0.55 -11.06
N GLN A 64 -11.37 -0.25 -9.94
CA GLN A 64 -12.03 -0.14 -8.64
C GLN A 64 -12.97 1.06 -8.52
N SER A 65 -12.62 2.18 -9.16
CA SER A 65 -13.37 3.42 -9.02
C SER A 65 -14.46 3.59 -10.07
N THR A 66 -14.35 2.87 -11.20
CA THR A 66 -15.28 2.97 -12.32
C THR A 66 -16.16 1.73 -12.39
N VAL A 67 -17.41 1.87 -11.95
CA VAL A 67 -18.25 0.69 -11.83
C VAL A 67 -18.64 0.14 -13.21
N SER A 68 -18.38 -1.15 -13.41
CA SER A 68 -18.63 -1.83 -14.68
C SER A 68 -20.12 -2.10 -14.90
N HIS A 69 -20.58 -1.88 -16.13
CA HIS A 69 -21.90 -2.31 -16.59
C HIS A 69 -22.13 -3.84 -16.51
N LYS A 70 -21.06 -4.62 -16.30
CA LYS A 70 -21.13 -6.07 -16.08
C LYS A 70 -21.70 -6.43 -14.70
N ILE A 71 -21.70 -5.48 -13.77
CA ILE A 71 -22.30 -5.65 -12.44
C ILE A 71 -23.81 -5.50 -12.59
N LYS A 72 -24.51 -6.63 -12.47
CA LYS A 72 -25.98 -6.70 -12.55
C LYS A 72 -26.64 -6.88 -11.18
N ASN A 73 -25.86 -7.21 -10.16
CA ASN A 73 -26.29 -7.49 -8.80
C ASN A 73 -25.39 -6.73 -7.81
N LYS A 74 -25.92 -6.34 -6.64
CA LYS A 74 -25.15 -5.76 -5.53
C LYS A 74 -24.15 -6.76 -4.90
N TYR A 75 -24.20 -8.02 -5.32
CA TYR A 75 -23.33 -9.09 -4.84
C TYR A 75 -22.50 -9.71 -5.95
N GLN A 76 -21.27 -10.09 -5.62
CA GLN A 76 -20.31 -10.76 -6.50
C GLN A 76 -19.79 -12.02 -5.82
N GLU A 77 -19.56 -13.06 -6.62
CA GLU A 77 -18.96 -14.31 -6.13
C GLU A 77 -17.52 -14.08 -5.68
N ALA A 78 -17.17 -14.66 -4.53
CA ALA A 78 -15.83 -14.73 -3.96
C ALA A 78 -15.52 -16.17 -3.55
N PHE A 79 -14.27 -16.59 -3.74
CA PHE A 79 -13.79 -17.89 -3.28
C PHE A 79 -13.30 -17.77 -1.84
N ASN A 80 -13.91 -18.51 -0.92
CA ASN A 80 -13.45 -18.62 0.46
C ASN A 80 -12.29 -19.62 0.54
N VAL A 81 -11.11 -19.12 0.87
CA VAL A 81 -9.88 -19.92 0.94
C VAL A 81 -9.91 -20.91 2.10
N ASN A 82 -10.56 -20.55 3.21
CA ASN A 82 -10.63 -21.38 4.41
C ASN A 82 -11.54 -22.59 4.20
N THR A 83 -12.71 -22.39 3.57
CA THR A 83 -13.74 -23.42 3.38
C THR A 83 -13.68 -24.12 2.03
N GLY A 84 -13.05 -23.50 1.03
CA GLY A 84 -13.05 -23.96 -0.36
C GLY A 84 -14.38 -23.75 -1.10
N GLN A 85 -15.30 -22.97 -0.53
CA GLN A 85 -16.63 -22.70 -1.10
C GLN A 85 -16.70 -21.32 -1.76
N VAL A 86 -17.69 -21.15 -2.66
CA VAL A 86 -18.03 -19.84 -3.22
C VAL A 86 -19.05 -19.16 -2.32
N GLU A 87 -18.82 -17.90 -2.01
CA GLU A 87 -19.70 -17.04 -1.23
C GLU A 87 -19.98 -15.73 -1.97
N ASN A 88 -21.02 -15.01 -1.55
CA ASN A 88 -21.36 -13.72 -2.12
C ASN A 88 -20.84 -12.59 -1.23
N VAL A 89 -20.03 -11.69 -1.79
CA VAL A 89 -19.58 -10.45 -1.14
C VAL A 89 -20.35 -9.27 -1.69
N HIS A 90 -20.61 -8.27 -0.85
CA HIS A 90 -21.28 -7.07 -1.30
C HIS A 90 -20.30 -6.24 -2.13
N ILE A 91 -20.77 -5.63 -3.22
CA ILE A 91 -19.88 -4.91 -4.12
C ILE A 91 -19.15 -3.74 -3.45
N LEU A 92 -19.79 -3.10 -2.46
CA LEU A 92 -19.15 -2.05 -1.66
C LEU A 92 -17.93 -2.52 -0.87
N ASP A 93 -17.72 -3.82 -0.68
CA ASP A 93 -16.48 -4.32 -0.08
C ASP A 93 -15.32 -4.30 -1.09
N MET A 94 -15.63 -4.13 -2.39
CA MET A 94 -14.70 -4.32 -3.51
C MET A 94 -14.34 -3.04 -4.28
N ILE A 95 -15.28 -2.10 -4.37
CA ILE A 95 -15.13 -0.90 -5.18
C ILE A 95 -14.99 0.36 -4.32
N ILE A 96 -14.38 1.40 -4.90
CA ILE A 96 -14.27 2.74 -4.31
C ILE A 96 -15.18 3.65 -5.16
N PRO A 97 -16.49 3.65 -4.89
CA PRO A 97 -17.45 4.21 -5.84
C PRO A 97 -17.29 5.73 -5.95
N LYS A 98 -17.05 6.21 -7.18
CA LYS A 98 -17.38 7.59 -7.55
C LYS A 98 -18.88 7.68 -7.87
N TYR A 99 -19.69 7.85 -6.83
CA TYR A 99 -21.06 8.40 -6.83
C TYR A 99 -22.19 7.78 -7.68
N LEU A 100 -21.97 6.70 -8.47
CA LEU A 100 -22.91 6.37 -9.55
C LEU A 100 -23.88 5.18 -9.36
N LEU A 101 -23.80 4.41 -8.27
CA LEU A 101 -24.64 3.19 -8.13
C LEU A 101 -25.33 2.97 -6.79
N PHE A 102 -25.13 3.86 -5.82
CA PHE A 102 -25.60 3.67 -4.46
C PHE A 102 -26.53 4.81 -4.08
N GLU A 103 -27.57 4.48 -3.33
CA GLU A 103 -28.49 5.48 -2.78
C GLU A 103 -27.75 6.35 -1.76
N GLU A 104 -28.25 7.56 -1.53
CA GLU A 104 -27.72 8.47 -0.52
C GLU A 104 -27.77 7.78 0.86
N GLY A 105 -26.59 7.56 1.47
CA GLY A 105 -26.44 6.81 2.73
C GLY A 105 -25.96 5.36 2.61
N GLU A 106 -25.89 4.78 1.41
CA GLU A 106 -25.26 3.46 1.20
C GLU A 106 -23.74 3.54 1.02
N LEU A 107 -23.21 4.73 0.71
CA LEU A 107 -21.77 4.96 0.54
C LEU A 107 -21.05 4.87 1.87
N ARG A 108 -20.04 4.01 1.92
CA ARG A 108 -19.12 3.91 3.05
C ARG A 108 -17.98 4.89 2.85
N GLU A 109 -17.87 5.88 3.73
CA GLU A 109 -16.82 6.93 3.70
C GLU A 109 -15.40 6.39 3.89
N TRP A 110 -15.26 5.08 4.09
CA TRP A 110 -14.02 4.39 4.44
C TRP A 110 -13.63 3.29 3.47
N ASN A 111 -14.24 3.23 2.28
CA ASN A 111 -13.78 2.32 1.24
C ASN A 111 -12.42 2.75 0.72
N ASP A 112 -11.44 1.86 0.81
CA ASP A 112 -10.09 2.04 0.26
C ASP A 112 -9.66 0.86 -0.62
N SER A 113 -8.45 0.96 -1.17
CA SER A 113 -7.87 -0.04 -2.07
C SER A 113 -7.23 -1.21 -1.33
N SER A 114 -7.32 -1.29 0.00
CA SER A 114 -6.63 -2.30 0.80
C SER A 114 -6.86 -3.71 0.28
N GLY A 115 -5.77 -4.45 0.06
CA GLY A 115 -5.82 -5.83 -0.40
C GLY A 115 -6.21 -5.99 -1.86
N THR A 116 -5.97 -4.99 -2.70
CA THR A 116 -6.25 -5.05 -4.14
C THR A 116 -4.96 -5.18 -4.93
N ALA A 117 -4.97 -5.86 -6.06
CA ALA A 117 -3.87 -5.78 -7.00
C ALA A 117 -4.35 -5.87 -8.43
N PHE A 118 -3.55 -5.35 -9.37
CA PHE A 118 -3.63 -5.65 -10.79
C PHE A 118 -2.43 -6.48 -11.29
N HIS A 119 -2.69 -7.58 -12.02
CA HIS A 119 -1.66 -8.29 -12.76
C HIS A 119 -2.22 -9.11 -13.93
N VAL A 120 -1.36 -9.44 -14.90
CA VAL A 120 -1.70 -10.29 -16.07
C VAL A 120 -1.69 -11.80 -15.76
N SER A 121 -1.27 -12.18 -14.55
CA SER A 121 -1.17 -13.57 -14.10
C SER A 121 -2.00 -13.73 -12.85
N SER A 122 -2.90 -14.72 -12.85
CA SER A 122 -3.84 -14.97 -11.75
C SER A 122 -3.14 -15.27 -10.44
N MET A 123 -2.07 -16.07 -10.46
CA MET A 123 -1.31 -16.36 -9.23
C MET A 123 -0.62 -15.11 -8.69
N LYS A 124 -0.03 -14.29 -9.58
CA LYS A 124 0.66 -13.07 -9.16
C LYS A 124 -0.29 -11.98 -8.68
N VAL A 125 -1.49 -11.85 -9.26
CA VAL A 125 -2.46 -10.86 -8.77
C VAL A 125 -2.99 -11.26 -7.40
N ILE A 126 -3.27 -12.54 -7.16
CA ILE A 126 -3.67 -13.02 -5.83
C ILE A 126 -2.55 -12.78 -4.82
N ASP A 127 -1.30 -13.06 -5.20
CA ASP A 127 -0.14 -12.88 -4.33
C ASP A 127 0.13 -11.43 -3.95
N ASN A 128 0.06 -10.53 -4.92
CA ASN A 128 0.18 -9.10 -4.66
C ASN A 128 -0.97 -8.59 -3.77
N ALA A 129 -2.22 -8.98 -4.08
CA ALA A 129 -3.39 -8.57 -3.32
C ALA A 129 -3.35 -9.11 -1.87
N PHE A 130 -2.85 -10.33 -1.67
CA PHE A 130 -2.66 -10.91 -0.35
C PHE A 130 -1.56 -10.21 0.44
N GLN A 131 -0.41 -9.93 -0.18
CA GLN A 131 0.68 -9.19 0.46
C GLN A 131 0.21 -7.81 0.90
N GLU A 132 -0.49 -7.06 0.03
CA GLU A 132 -1.08 -5.77 0.40
C GLU A 132 -2.12 -5.90 1.51
N PHE A 133 -2.97 -6.93 1.47
CA PHE A 133 -3.92 -7.18 2.56
C PHE A 133 -3.18 -7.33 3.91
N ILE A 134 -2.18 -8.21 4.00
CA ILE A 134 -1.39 -8.41 5.21
C ILE A 134 -0.61 -7.15 5.61
N GLU A 135 -0.11 -6.39 4.64
CA GLU A 135 0.56 -5.11 4.83
C GLU A 135 -0.33 -4.12 5.60
N ARG A 136 -1.55 -3.91 5.11
CA ARG A 136 -2.54 -3.00 5.69
C ARG A 136 -3.03 -3.51 7.05
N GLN A 137 -3.28 -4.81 7.19
CA GLN A 137 -3.66 -5.41 8.47
C GLN A 137 -2.57 -5.24 9.54
N SER A 138 -1.31 -5.45 9.17
CA SER A 138 -0.17 -5.30 10.08
C SER A 138 0.01 -3.85 10.52
N LEU A 139 -0.12 -2.91 9.58
CA LEU A 139 -0.08 -1.47 9.87
C LEU A 139 -1.16 -1.06 10.88
N VAL A 140 -2.43 -1.40 10.60
CA VAL A 140 -3.56 -1.03 11.46
C VAL A 140 -3.43 -1.67 12.84
N HIS A 141 -3.08 -2.96 12.91
CA HIS A 141 -2.89 -3.65 14.18
C HIS A 141 -1.76 -3.01 15.01
N CYS A 142 -0.60 -2.79 14.39
CA CYS A 142 0.56 -2.16 15.01
C CYS A 142 0.23 -0.77 15.55
N TRP A 143 -0.43 0.06 14.74
CA TRP A 143 -0.86 1.40 15.11
C TRP A 143 -1.84 1.39 16.29
N LEU A 144 -2.95 0.64 16.18
CA LEU A 144 -4.00 0.62 17.19
C LEU A 144 -3.45 0.19 18.56
N THR A 145 -2.62 -0.85 18.56
CA THR A 145 -2.06 -1.45 19.79
C THR A 145 -0.80 -0.76 20.29
N LYS A 146 -0.18 0.14 19.50
CA LYS A 146 1.18 0.66 19.73
C LYS A 146 2.19 -0.47 19.97
N SER A 147 2.07 -1.56 19.21
CA SER A 147 2.99 -2.68 19.31
C SER A 147 4.41 -2.25 18.94
N PRO A 148 5.44 -2.55 19.75
CA PRO A 148 6.81 -2.20 19.41
C PRO A 148 7.24 -2.87 18.11
N GLY A 149 7.97 -2.15 17.26
CA GLY A 149 8.54 -2.70 16.04
C GLY A 149 9.89 -3.36 16.31
N LYS A 150 10.30 -4.30 15.46
CA LYS A 150 11.68 -4.83 15.52
C LYS A 150 12.58 -4.02 14.61
N LYS A 151 13.54 -3.27 15.19
CA LYS A 151 14.38 -2.32 14.45
C LYS A 151 15.32 -3.05 13.50
N ILE A 152 15.32 -2.67 12.22
CA ILE A 152 16.15 -3.29 11.18
C ILE A 152 17.41 -2.45 10.97
N SER A 153 18.58 -3.11 11.01
CA SER A 153 19.83 -2.45 10.66
C SER A 153 19.99 -2.34 9.14
N LEU A 154 19.75 -1.14 8.60
CA LEU A 154 19.95 -0.82 7.19
C LEU A 154 21.39 -1.01 6.74
N GLU A 155 22.36 -0.79 7.63
CA GLU A 155 23.77 -1.02 7.35
C GLU A 155 24.07 -2.49 7.08
N LEU A 156 23.53 -3.40 7.90
CA LEU A 156 23.73 -4.84 7.72
C LEU A 156 23.06 -5.34 6.43
N CYS A 157 21.81 -4.95 6.16
CA CYS A 157 21.12 -5.29 4.91
C CYS A 157 21.82 -4.71 3.67
N GLY A 158 22.29 -3.47 3.76
CA GLY A 158 22.95 -2.80 2.64
C GLY A 158 24.29 -3.44 2.24
N ARG A 159 24.92 -4.20 3.14
CA ARG A 159 26.14 -4.97 2.82
C ARG A 159 25.83 -6.23 2.01
N SER A 160 24.68 -6.87 2.22
CA SER A 160 24.26 -8.07 1.48
C SER A 160 23.47 -7.76 0.22
N ASN A 161 22.83 -6.59 0.12
CA ASN A 161 21.89 -6.28 -0.94
C ASN A 161 22.11 -4.87 -1.55
N ASP A 162 22.58 -4.84 -2.80
CA ASP A 162 22.90 -3.60 -3.52
C ASP A 162 21.69 -2.71 -3.77
N GLN A 163 20.49 -3.28 -3.94
CA GLN A 163 19.27 -2.53 -4.17
C GLN A 163 18.86 -1.73 -2.93
N ILE A 164 18.95 -2.35 -1.75
CA ILE A 164 18.68 -1.69 -0.47
C ILE A 164 19.71 -0.59 -0.23
N ARG A 165 20.99 -0.86 -0.48
CA ARG A 165 22.07 0.13 -0.34
C ARG A 165 21.83 1.37 -1.21
N LYS A 166 21.47 1.17 -2.49
CA LYS A 166 21.15 2.27 -3.42
C LYS A 166 19.91 3.05 -2.98
N ALA A 167 18.83 2.36 -2.60
CA ALA A 167 17.61 2.99 -2.09
C ALA A 167 17.87 3.86 -0.85
N HIS A 168 18.59 3.31 0.12
CA HIS A 168 18.95 4.04 1.34
C HIS A 168 19.85 5.25 1.04
N SER A 169 20.88 5.07 0.20
CA SER A 169 21.80 6.15 -0.17
C SER A 169 21.09 7.30 -0.90
N ALA A 170 20.11 6.96 -1.74
CA ALA A 170 19.27 7.93 -2.43
C ALA A 170 18.45 8.78 -1.44
N LEU A 171 17.85 8.15 -0.44
CA LEU A 171 17.01 8.82 0.56
C LEU A 171 17.80 9.73 1.50
N LEU A 172 19.07 9.43 1.78
CA LEU A 172 19.95 10.28 2.60
C LEU A 172 20.19 11.69 2.01
N ALA A 173 19.88 11.91 0.73
CA ALA A 173 19.91 13.26 0.15
C ALA A 173 18.75 14.15 0.65
N TYR A 174 17.68 13.56 1.18
CA TYR A 174 16.42 14.22 1.55
C TYR A 174 16.09 14.14 3.05
N PHE A 175 16.66 13.17 3.75
CA PHE A 175 16.34 12.84 5.13
C PHE A 175 17.59 12.75 6.00
N ASP A 176 17.49 13.28 7.21
CA ASP A 176 18.54 13.22 8.22
C ASP A 176 18.45 11.91 9.03
N SER A 177 17.25 11.35 9.13
CA SER A 177 16.95 10.09 9.82
C SER A 177 16.09 9.20 8.93
N ILE A 178 16.48 7.93 8.81
CA ILE A 178 15.75 6.88 8.10
C ILE A 178 15.81 5.63 8.98
N GLU A 179 14.67 5.20 9.48
CA GLU A 179 14.57 4.06 10.37
C GLU A 179 13.52 3.09 9.86
N SER A 180 13.85 1.79 9.86
CA SER A 180 12.96 0.73 9.37
C SER A 180 12.67 -0.29 10.46
N TYR A 181 11.41 -0.72 10.55
CA TYR A 181 10.91 -1.62 11.58
C TYR A 181 10.10 -2.75 10.94
N GLU A 182 10.31 -3.98 11.42
CA GLU A 182 9.48 -5.13 11.09
C GLU A 182 8.26 -5.14 12.03
N ILE A 183 7.06 -5.15 11.45
CA ILE A 183 5.78 -4.95 12.17
C ILE A 183 4.73 -6.02 11.82
N SER A 184 5.16 -7.16 11.27
CA SER A 184 4.25 -8.16 10.71
C SER A 184 3.32 -8.73 11.76
N ILE A 185 2.07 -8.89 11.38
CA ILE A 185 1.09 -9.60 12.19
C ILE A 185 1.25 -11.13 12.10
N THR A 186 2.00 -11.64 11.12
CA THR A 186 2.30 -13.06 10.93
C THR A 186 3.78 -13.28 10.65
N GLU A 187 4.34 -14.41 11.07
CA GLU A 187 5.76 -14.71 10.84
C GLU A 187 6.06 -15.07 9.38
N LYS A 188 5.06 -15.53 8.63
CA LYS A 188 5.20 -16.05 7.26
C LYS A 188 5.35 -14.95 6.21
N CYS A 189 4.72 -13.79 6.42
CA CYS A 189 4.75 -12.66 5.49
C CYS A 189 5.29 -11.44 6.24
N LYS A 190 6.45 -10.94 5.81
CA LYS A 190 7.14 -9.82 6.41
C LYS A 190 6.53 -8.50 5.96
N VAL A 191 6.30 -7.60 6.90
CA VAL A 191 5.85 -6.23 6.69
C VAL A 191 6.84 -5.30 7.36
N VAL A 192 7.39 -4.38 6.59
CA VAL A 192 8.37 -3.38 7.02
C VAL A 192 7.79 -2.00 6.84
N ILE A 193 7.83 -1.20 7.90
CA ILE A 193 7.57 0.23 7.86
C ILE A 193 8.88 0.99 7.94
N THR A 194 9.05 2.04 7.14
CA THR A 194 10.19 2.95 7.16
C THR A 194 9.70 4.35 7.45
N ILE A 195 10.26 4.97 8.49
CA ILE A 195 10.00 6.36 8.86
C ILE A 195 11.22 7.19 8.49
N ALA A 196 11.05 8.16 7.61
CA ALA A 196 12.13 9.04 7.15
C ALA A 196 11.80 10.51 7.42
N THR A 197 12.72 11.21 8.09
CA THR A 197 12.50 12.60 8.48
C THR A 197 13.77 13.46 8.35
N SER A 198 13.58 14.74 8.04
CA SER A 198 14.56 15.82 8.21
C SER A 198 13.86 17.01 8.84
N LYS A 199 14.53 18.16 8.97
CA LYS A 199 13.89 19.39 9.46
C LYS A 199 12.61 19.78 8.68
N LEU A 200 12.56 19.50 7.37
CA LEU A 200 11.48 19.96 6.48
C LEU A 200 10.72 18.82 5.80
N ASN A 201 11.34 17.64 5.66
CA ASN A 201 10.74 16.52 4.96
C ASN A 201 10.29 15.43 5.93
N LYS A 202 9.18 14.78 5.60
CA LYS A 202 8.67 13.58 6.24
C LYS A 202 8.18 12.61 5.18
N SER A 203 8.42 11.32 5.39
CA SER A 203 7.89 10.25 4.55
C SER A 203 7.76 8.97 5.38
N VAL A 204 6.70 8.22 5.10
CA VAL A 204 6.45 6.91 5.68
C VAL A 204 6.20 5.96 4.53
N GLY A 205 7.01 4.91 4.43
CA GLY A 205 6.86 3.87 3.42
C GLY A 205 6.59 2.52 4.06
N LEU A 206 5.81 1.70 3.40
CA LEU A 206 5.41 0.37 3.83
C LEU A 206 5.76 -0.65 2.76
N GLY A 207 6.02 -1.87 3.17
CA GLY A 207 6.39 -2.90 2.22
C GLY A 207 6.19 -4.28 2.79
N SER A 208 5.50 -5.11 2.03
CA SER A 208 5.22 -6.50 2.37
C SER A 208 5.89 -7.46 1.40
N SER A 209 6.39 -8.58 1.91
CA SER A 209 6.90 -9.68 1.10
C SER A 209 7.07 -10.93 1.94
N TRP A 210 7.19 -12.09 1.30
CA TRP A 210 7.56 -13.33 1.97
C TRP A 210 8.99 -13.28 2.56
N GLU A 211 9.84 -12.39 2.03
CA GLU A 211 11.22 -12.18 2.46
C GLU A 211 11.44 -10.78 3.04
N LEU A 212 12.21 -10.68 4.12
CA LEU A 212 12.42 -9.40 4.82
C LEU A 212 13.12 -8.37 3.92
N GLU A 213 14.18 -8.75 3.20
CA GLU A 213 14.92 -7.83 2.34
C GLU A 213 14.03 -7.24 1.23
N SER A 214 13.16 -8.07 0.65
CA SER A 214 12.20 -7.64 -0.36
C SER A 214 11.14 -6.70 0.22
N ALA A 215 10.65 -6.97 1.42
CA ALA A 215 9.73 -6.09 2.15
C ALA A 215 10.38 -4.74 2.49
N LEU A 216 11.61 -4.76 2.98
CA LEU A 216 12.41 -3.57 3.28
C LEU A 216 12.66 -2.72 2.04
N PHE A 217 13.06 -3.33 0.92
CA PHE A 217 13.27 -2.61 -0.32
C PHE A 217 11.99 -1.94 -0.84
N LYS A 218 10.84 -2.62 -0.75
CA LYS A 218 9.53 -2.04 -1.11
C LYS A 218 9.20 -0.83 -0.24
N SER A 219 9.41 -0.93 1.09
CA SER A 219 9.19 0.17 2.03
C SER A 219 10.07 1.40 1.74
N LEU A 220 11.36 1.21 1.43
CA LEU A 220 12.25 2.30 1.01
C LEU A 220 11.80 2.91 -0.33
N LYS A 221 11.29 2.10 -1.25
CA LYS A 221 10.79 2.57 -2.54
C LYS A 221 9.53 3.44 -2.39
N GLU A 222 8.61 3.07 -1.51
CA GLU A 222 7.42 3.88 -1.21
C GLU A 222 7.83 5.18 -0.52
N THR A 223 8.80 5.13 0.40
CA THR A 223 9.39 6.32 1.01
C THR A 223 9.93 7.29 -0.05
N TRP A 224 10.59 6.75 -1.09
CA TRP A 224 11.09 7.53 -2.22
C TRP A 224 9.98 8.10 -3.11
N GLN A 225 8.90 7.32 -3.36
CA GLN A 225 7.76 7.77 -4.17
C GLN A 225 7.21 9.10 -3.66
N LEU A 226 7.04 9.21 -2.34
CA LEU A 226 6.50 10.42 -1.70
C LEU A 226 7.45 11.62 -1.79
N ILE A 227 8.78 11.42 -1.76
CA ILE A 227 9.74 12.53 -1.71
C ILE A 227 10.30 12.95 -3.07
N SER A 228 10.19 12.11 -4.09
CA SER A 228 10.90 12.28 -5.37
C SER A 228 10.57 13.57 -6.14
N HIS A 229 9.51 14.30 -5.79
CA HIS A 229 9.15 15.57 -6.40
C HIS A 229 9.67 16.79 -5.62
N LYS A 230 10.29 16.59 -4.45
CA LYS A 230 10.82 17.66 -3.60
C LYS A 230 12.31 17.91 -3.86
N ALA A 231 12.81 19.06 -3.39
CA ALA A 231 14.23 19.37 -3.43
C ALA A 231 15.01 18.65 -2.30
N PRO A 232 16.30 18.30 -2.50
CA PRO A 232 17.14 17.70 -1.46
C PRO A 232 17.28 18.59 -0.22
N ALA A 233 17.40 17.98 0.97
CA ALA A 233 17.37 18.70 2.25
C ALA A 233 18.46 19.79 2.39
N HIS A 234 19.60 19.59 1.74
CA HIS A 234 20.74 20.51 1.79
C HIS A 234 20.63 21.69 0.81
N MET A 235 19.64 21.72 -0.09
CA MET A 235 19.43 22.78 -1.09
C MET A 235 18.30 23.76 -0.73
N ASN A 236 17.60 23.55 0.39
CA ASN A 236 16.29 24.14 0.68
C ASN A 236 16.26 25.58 1.25
N SER A 237 17.28 26.42 1.04
CA SER A 237 17.17 27.84 1.46
C SER A 237 16.50 28.76 0.44
N GLU A 238 16.48 28.40 -0.85
CA GLU A 238 15.92 29.26 -1.92
C GLU A 238 14.86 28.59 -2.81
N TYR A 239 14.85 27.26 -2.93
CA TYR A 239 13.95 26.53 -3.84
C TYR A 239 12.52 26.36 -3.29
N ASP A 240 12.36 26.24 -1.97
CA ASP A 240 11.05 26.07 -1.32
C ASP A 240 10.14 27.31 -1.48
N LYS A 241 10.71 28.50 -1.72
CA LYS A 241 9.93 29.71 -2.03
C LYS A 241 9.18 29.63 -3.37
N TYR A 242 9.55 28.71 -4.25
CA TYR A 242 8.94 28.56 -5.58
C TYR A 242 7.98 27.36 -5.68
N THR A 243 7.96 26.46 -4.70
CA THR A 243 7.07 25.28 -4.68
C THR A 243 5.82 25.47 -3.81
N GLU A 244 5.77 26.53 -2.99
CA GLU A 244 4.59 26.89 -2.17
C GLU A 244 3.41 27.52 -2.96
N GLU A 245 3.57 27.83 -4.25
CA GLU A 245 2.57 28.59 -5.04
C GLU A 245 1.86 27.78 -6.15
N VAL A 246 1.84 26.45 -6.10
CA VAL A 246 0.87 25.70 -6.91
C VAL A 246 -0.27 25.27 -5.98
N PRO A 247 -1.45 25.91 -6.03
CA PRO A 247 -2.60 25.43 -5.29
C PRO A 247 -2.83 23.97 -5.67
N ASP A 248 -2.82 23.07 -4.68
CA ASP A 248 -3.24 21.70 -4.92
C ASP A 248 -4.73 21.75 -5.25
N THR A 249 -5.06 21.71 -6.54
CA THR A 249 -6.44 21.71 -7.04
C THR A 249 -7.21 20.47 -6.59
N ASN A 250 -6.59 19.55 -5.84
CA ASN A 250 -7.12 18.24 -5.45
C ASN A 250 -7.29 18.07 -3.93
N LYS A 251 -7.09 19.13 -3.14
CA LYS A 251 -7.34 19.09 -1.70
C LYS A 251 -8.78 18.61 -1.44
N GLY A 252 -8.93 17.49 -0.73
CA GLY A 252 -10.22 16.85 -0.43
C GLY A 252 -10.55 15.59 -1.24
N PHE A 253 -9.68 15.14 -2.17
CA PHE A 253 -9.91 13.89 -2.94
C PHE A 253 -9.11 12.67 -2.43
N ASN A 254 -8.07 12.87 -1.62
CA ASN A 254 -7.29 11.79 -1.00
C ASN A 254 -7.19 12.00 0.51
N LEU A 255 -8.17 11.47 1.25
CA LEU A 255 -8.27 11.62 2.70
C LEU A 255 -6.97 11.26 3.44
N TYR A 256 -6.34 10.12 3.10
CA TYR A 256 -5.13 9.62 3.75
C TYR A 256 -3.92 10.51 3.44
N GLY A 257 -3.76 10.85 2.16
CA GLY A 257 -2.72 11.78 1.71
C GLY A 257 -2.87 13.16 2.36
N ASP A 258 -4.07 13.75 2.33
CA ASP A 258 -4.35 15.08 2.88
C ASP A 258 -4.04 15.11 4.39
N TYR A 259 -4.53 14.13 5.15
CA TYR A 259 -4.24 14.01 6.58
C TYR A 259 -2.73 13.92 6.85
N PHE A 260 -2.00 13.07 6.12
CA PHE A 260 -0.56 12.93 6.30
C PHE A 260 0.20 14.23 5.98
N HIS A 261 -0.19 14.95 4.92
CA HIS A 261 0.49 16.18 4.52
C HIS A 261 0.27 17.31 5.53
N GLU A 262 -0.89 17.38 6.18
CA GLU A 262 -1.21 18.39 7.20
C GLU A 262 -0.39 18.26 8.49
N LEU A 263 0.05 17.04 8.83
CA LEU A 263 0.89 16.82 10.02
C LEU A 263 2.27 17.48 9.88
N SER A 264 2.81 18.02 10.95
CA SER A 264 4.21 18.43 11.01
C SER A 264 5.15 17.21 11.04
N VAL A 265 6.44 17.44 10.76
CA VAL A 265 7.49 16.41 10.93
C VAL A 265 7.48 15.86 12.36
N GLU A 266 7.35 16.73 13.36
CA GLU A 266 7.39 16.32 14.78
C GLU A 266 6.15 15.53 15.19
N GLU A 267 4.98 15.85 14.64
CA GLU A 267 3.77 15.04 14.84
C GLU A 267 3.91 13.63 14.27
N VAL A 268 4.52 13.48 13.08
CA VAL A 268 4.79 12.16 12.50
C VAL A 268 5.81 11.39 13.33
N LYS A 269 6.92 12.01 13.74
CA LYS A 269 7.92 11.35 14.61
C LYS A 269 7.29 10.84 15.90
N LYS A 270 6.57 11.71 16.60
CA LYS A 270 5.92 11.38 17.87
C LYS A 270 4.88 10.28 17.71
N SER A 271 4.15 10.26 16.59
CA SER A 271 3.14 9.24 16.32
C SER A 271 3.74 7.84 16.26
N TYR A 272 4.97 7.71 15.76
CA TYR A 272 5.66 6.42 15.59
C TYR A 272 6.71 6.10 16.65
N GLU A 273 6.86 6.94 17.70
CA GLU A 273 7.88 6.76 18.76
C GLU A 273 7.78 5.39 19.47
N PHE A 274 6.59 4.79 19.48
CA PHE A 274 6.36 3.49 20.10
C PHE A 274 7.12 2.35 19.40
N LEU A 275 7.52 2.52 18.12
CA LEU A 275 8.26 1.52 17.36
C LEU A 275 9.67 1.28 17.92
N ASP A 276 10.28 2.31 18.50
CA ASP A 276 11.64 2.23 19.09
C ASP A 276 11.72 1.40 20.37
N ASN A 277 10.57 1.05 20.96
CA ASN A 277 10.54 0.27 22.21
C ASN A 277 10.82 -1.23 22.01
N GLY A 278 11.03 -1.68 20.76
CA GLY A 278 11.29 -3.08 20.46
C GLY A 278 12.76 -3.44 20.33
N GLU A 279 13.01 -4.73 20.13
CA GLU A 279 14.35 -5.26 19.96
C GLU A 279 14.91 -5.01 18.54
N ILE A 280 16.23 -5.15 18.39
CA ILE A 280 16.86 -5.20 17.08
C ILE A 280 16.49 -6.51 16.39
N PHE A 281 16.05 -6.44 15.13
CA PHE A 281 15.73 -7.61 14.34
C PHE A 281 16.96 -8.48 14.09
N LYS A 282 16.84 -9.78 14.39
CA LYS A 282 17.91 -10.77 14.19
C LYS A 282 17.61 -11.66 12.99
N PHE A 283 18.39 -11.49 11.92
CA PHE A 283 18.24 -12.21 10.66
C PHE A 283 18.40 -13.73 10.78
N VAL A 284 19.34 -14.19 11.61
CA VAL A 284 19.64 -15.62 11.80
C VAL A 284 18.45 -16.38 12.40
N GLU A 285 17.62 -15.69 13.19
CA GLU A 285 16.47 -16.28 13.88
C GLU A 285 15.19 -16.26 13.02
N ASN A 286 15.21 -15.61 11.85
CA ASN A 286 14.04 -15.39 11.01
C ASN A 286 14.34 -15.74 9.54
N PRO A 287 14.42 -17.03 9.18
CA PRO A 287 14.71 -17.44 7.81
C PRO A 287 13.62 -16.96 6.84
N ASN A 288 14.03 -16.71 5.59
CA ASN A 288 13.10 -16.39 4.52
C ASN A 288 12.09 -17.52 4.35
N PHE A 289 10.81 -17.14 4.25
CA PHE A 289 9.75 -18.06 3.86
C PHE A 289 9.44 -17.81 2.39
N ILE A 290 9.30 -18.87 1.60
CA ILE A 290 8.84 -18.78 0.22
C ILE A 290 7.73 -19.81 0.09
N PRO A 291 6.47 -19.39 -0.18
CA PRO A 291 5.39 -20.32 -0.42
C PRO A 291 5.74 -21.24 -1.60
N ASP A 292 5.47 -22.53 -1.44
CA ASP A 292 5.47 -23.45 -2.58
C ASP A 292 4.24 -23.17 -3.45
N ASP A 293 4.43 -22.96 -4.75
CA ASP A 293 3.37 -22.70 -5.72
C ASP A 293 2.31 -23.83 -5.71
N GLY A 294 2.72 -25.08 -5.44
CA GLY A 294 1.81 -26.23 -5.33
C GLY A 294 0.90 -26.19 -4.11
N ASN A 295 1.20 -25.36 -3.12
CA ASN A 295 0.50 -25.30 -1.83
C ASN A 295 0.20 -23.85 -1.38
N TYR A 296 0.09 -22.95 -2.34
CA TYR A 296 -0.06 -21.52 -2.09
C TYR A 296 -1.35 -21.19 -1.33
N LEU A 297 -2.51 -21.71 -1.79
CA LEU A 297 -3.79 -21.47 -1.12
C LEU A 297 -3.84 -22.05 0.30
N GLU A 298 -3.18 -23.18 0.55
CA GLU A 298 -3.05 -23.75 1.89
C GLU A 298 -2.19 -22.87 2.81
N THR A 299 -1.16 -22.23 2.25
CA THR A 299 -0.36 -21.24 2.98
C THR A 299 -1.22 -20.05 3.40
N LEU A 300 -2.04 -19.53 2.48
CA LEU A 300 -2.98 -18.45 2.78
C LEU A 300 -4.00 -18.88 3.83
N LYS A 301 -4.58 -20.08 3.67
CA LYS A 301 -5.52 -20.67 4.63
C LYS A 301 -4.93 -20.72 6.04
N LYS A 302 -3.73 -21.27 6.19
CA LYS A 302 -3.04 -21.34 7.49
C LYS A 302 -2.81 -19.96 8.09
N ILE A 303 -2.44 -18.96 7.28
CA ILE A 303 -2.30 -17.58 7.78
C ILE A 303 -3.67 -17.04 8.24
N GLY A 304 -4.73 -17.27 7.48
CA GLY A 304 -6.09 -16.89 7.88
C GLY A 304 -6.48 -17.53 9.22
N GLU A 305 -6.26 -18.83 9.37
CA GLU A 305 -6.50 -19.58 10.62
C GLU A 305 -5.66 -19.02 11.79
N ASP A 306 -4.35 -18.82 11.60
CA ASP A 306 -3.43 -18.28 12.61
C ASP A 306 -3.83 -16.86 13.08
N LEU A 307 -4.49 -16.10 12.20
CA LEU A 307 -4.95 -14.73 12.47
C LEU A 307 -6.41 -14.67 12.91
N ASN A 308 -7.15 -15.78 12.86
CA ASN A 308 -8.59 -15.85 13.04
C ASN A 308 -9.37 -14.95 12.06
N ILE A 309 -9.04 -15.10 10.76
CA ILE A 309 -9.63 -14.40 9.62
C ILE A 309 -10.08 -15.42 8.57
N GLU A 310 -11.29 -15.25 8.04
CA GLU A 310 -11.71 -15.95 6.81
C GLU A 310 -11.34 -15.11 5.58
N LEU A 311 -10.50 -15.66 4.71
CA LEU A 311 -10.00 -14.99 3.51
C LEU A 311 -10.90 -15.30 2.30
N LEU A 312 -11.40 -14.25 1.68
CA LEU A 312 -12.20 -14.29 0.47
C LEU A 312 -11.41 -13.66 -0.69
N ILE A 313 -11.33 -14.36 -1.81
CA ILE A 313 -10.69 -13.87 -3.05
C ILE A 313 -11.80 -13.54 -4.05
N THR A 314 -11.81 -12.32 -4.56
CA THR A 314 -12.81 -11.89 -5.54
C THR A 314 -12.20 -11.07 -6.67
N TYR A 315 -12.76 -11.20 -7.87
CA TYR A 315 -12.38 -10.40 -9.04
C TYR A 315 -13.23 -9.12 -9.10
N VAL A 316 -12.58 -7.98 -9.26
CA VAL A 316 -13.28 -6.70 -9.47
C VAL A 316 -13.68 -6.57 -10.95
N PRO A 317 -14.98 -6.55 -11.28
CA PRO A 317 -15.42 -6.50 -12.67
C PRO A 317 -14.94 -5.26 -13.41
N SER A 318 -14.15 -5.46 -14.47
CA SER A 318 -13.66 -4.36 -15.29
C SER A 318 -14.71 -3.86 -16.27
N ILE A 319 -14.80 -2.53 -16.42
CA ILE A 319 -15.56 -1.88 -17.50
C ILE A 319 -14.90 -2.07 -18.87
N ILE A 320 -13.61 -2.40 -18.90
CA ILE A 320 -12.82 -2.60 -20.11
C ILE A 320 -13.00 -4.05 -20.58
N GLU A 321 -13.49 -4.24 -21.81
CA GLU A 321 -13.81 -5.58 -22.33
C GLU A 321 -12.58 -6.47 -22.53
N ASN A 322 -11.45 -5.90 -22.97
CA ASN A 322 -10.22 -6.63 -23.30
C ASN A 322 -9.04 -6.17 -22.43
N LEU A 323 -9.26 -6.00 -21.13
CA LEU A 323 -8.18 -5.69 -20.19
C LEU A 323 -7.20 -6.88 -20.18
N PRO A 324 -5.88 -6.68 -20.42
CA PRO A 324 -4.92 -7.78 -20.53
C PRO A 324 -4.59 -8.47 -19.20
N GLY A 325 -5.25 -8.10 -18.10
CA GLY A 325 -5.04 -8.64 -16.78
C GLY A 325 -6.28 -8.54 -15.92
N HIS A 326 -6.13 -8.90 -14.66
CA HIS A 326 -7.21 -8.98 -13.69
C HIS A 326 -6.94 -8.04 -12.52
N VAL A 327 -8.03 -7.53 -11.94
CA VAL A 327 -8.01 -6.86 -10.65
C VAL A 327 -8.64 -7.81 -9.65
N VAL A 328 -7.91 -8.15 -8.60
CA VAL A 328 -8.38 -9.03 -7.52
C VAL A 328 -8.34 -8.24 -6.22
N LYS A 329 -9.34 -8.47 -5.36
CA LYS A 329 -9.34 -8.01 -3.98
C LYS A 329 -9.40 -9.19 -3.01
N ILE A 330 -8.61 -9.12 -1.95
CA ILE A 330 -8.70 -9.99 -0.78
C ILE A 330 -9.53 -9.29 0.29
N ILE A 331 -10.59 -9.97 0.75
CA ILE A 331 -11.45 -9.50 1.84
C ILE A 331 -11.28 -10.47 3.01
N GLY A 332 -11.08 -9.96 4.22
CA GLY A 332 -10.95 -10.77 5.43
C GLY A 332 -12.15 -10.59 6.34
N LYS A 333 -12.97 -11.63 6.55
CA LYS A 333 -13.97 -11.59 7.63
C LYS A 333 -13.25 -11.69 8.97
N GLY A 334 -13.52 -10.75 9.87
CA GLY A 334 -12.81 -10.62 11.14
C GLY A 334 -11.52 -9.78 11.06
N ALA A 335 -11.16 -9.27 9.88
CA ALA A 335 -10.05 -8.35 9.66
C ALA A 335 -10.54 -6.90 9.57
N PHE A 336 -9.61 -5.93 9.65
CA PHE A 336 -9.93 -4.52 9.44
C PHE A 336 -10.29 -4.27 7.98
N PRO A 337 -11.43 -3.62 7.67
CA PRO A 337 -11.89 -3.42 6.30
C PRO A 337 -11.15 -2.29 5.57
N HIS A 338 -10.43 -1.42 6.29
CA HIS A 338 -9.74 -0.25 5.78
C HIS A 338 -8.65 0.24 6.76
N ILE A 339 -7.84 1.21 6.36
CA ILE A 339 -6.80 1.81 7.22
C ILE A 339 -7.24 3.07 7.97
N LYS A 340 -8.46 3.59 7.74
CA LYS A 340 -9.04 4.73 8.46
C LYS A 340 -9.31 4.42 9.95
N THR A 341 -8.25 4.43 10.78
CA THR A 341 -8.26 3.90 12.16
C THR A 341 -9.03 4.73 13.18
N ASP A 342 -9.35 5.99 12.89
CA ASP A 342 -10.14 6.87 13.76
C ASP A 342 -11.61 6.41 13.92
N ILE A 343 -12.13 5.63 12.98
CA ILE A 343 -13.50 5.09 13.04
C ILE A 343 -13.55 3.58 13.30
N ILE A 344 -12.40 2.92 13.45
CA ILE A 344 -12.37 1.47 13.70
C ILE A 344 -12.86 1.19 15.13
N ASN A 345 -13.93 0.42 15.23
CA ASN A 345 -14.33 -0.22 16.46
C ASN A 345 -13.67 -1.60 16.57
N HIS A 346 -12.57 -1.70 17.32
CA HIS A 346 -11.77 -2.92 17.40
C HIS A 346 -12.53 -4.15 17.94
N HIS A 347 -13.65 -3.96 18.65
CA HIS A 347 -14.48 -5.07 19.13
C HIS A 347 -15.21 -5.83 18.01
N GLU A 348 -15.31 -5.25 16.81
CA GLU A 348 -15.94 -5.87 15.64
C GLU A 348 -14.98 -6.81 14.88
N TYR A 349 -13.69 -6.82 15.24
CA TYR A 349 -12.64 -7.53 14.49
C TYR A 349 -11.91 -8.54 15.38
N SER A 350 -11.73 -9.75 14.86
CA SER A 350 -11.15 -10.88 15.58
C SER A 350 -9.66 -11.08 15.31
N ILE A 351 -9.09 -10.32 14.37
CA ILE A 351 -7.69 -10.42 13.99
C ILE A 351 -6.76 -10.31 15.20
N LYS A 352 -5.94 -11.36 15.42
CA LYS A 352 -5.05 -11.48 16.59
C LYS A 352 -5.75 -11.23 17.95
N GLU A 353 -7.03 -11.57 18.04
CA GLU A 353 -7.84 -11.39 19.25
C GLU A 353 -7.90 -9.93 19.74
N ILE A 354 -7.75 -8.95 18.83
CA ILE A 354 -7.77 -7.53 19.21
C ILE A 354 -9.09 -7.14 19.90
N ASN A 355 -10.20 -7.77 19.55
CA ASN A 355 -11.49 -7.60 20.23
C ASN A 355 -11.47 -7.88 21.74
N LYS A 356 -10.50 -8.65 22.24
CA LYS A 356 -10.33 -8.95 23.67
C LYS A 356 -9.51 -7.89 24.41
N VAL A 357 -8.86 -6.97 23.69
CA VAL A 357 -8.07 -5.88 24.30
C VAL A 357 -9.03 -4.83 24.86
N LYS A 358 -8.91 -4.57 26.18
CA LYS A 358 -9.78 -3.61 26.88
C LYS A 358 -9.52 -2.17 26.45
N ASP A 359 -8.25 -1.78 26.45
CA ASP A 359 -7.80 -0.43 26.10
C ASP A 359 -6.85 -0.48 24.91
N VAL A 360 -7.29 0.11 23.80
CA VAL A 360 -6.51 0.22 22.55
C VAL A 360 -5.94 1.64 22.48
N PRO A 361 -4.61 1.85 22.61
CA PRO A 361 -4.02 3.17 22.82
C PRO A 361 -4.36 4.22 21.76
N ASN A 362 -4.46 3.83 20.50
CA ASN A 362 -4.74 4.74 19.38
C ASN A 362 -6.20 4.65 18.88
N LYS A 363 -7.12 4.16 19.71
CA LYS A 363 -8.56 4.17 19.38
C LYS A 363 -9.02 5.61 19.10
N GLY A 364 -9.72 5.82 17.99
CA GLY A 364 -10.21 7.14 17.62
C GLY A 364 -9.17 8.06 16.98
N VAL A 365 -7.98 7.55 16.66
CA VAL A 365 -6.90 8.32 16.04
C VAL A 365 -6.54 7.75 14.68
N MET A 366 -6.51 8.60 13.66
CA MET A 366 -6.15 8.24 12.30
C MET A 366 -4.64 8.00 12.22
N ILE A 367 -4.22 6.95 11.51
CA ILE A 367 -2.82 6.65 11.33
C ILE A 367 -2.16 7.67 10.38
N PRO A 368 -1.00 8.24 10.74
CA PRO A 368 -0.20 9.08 9.84
C PRO A 368 0.44 8.28 8.70
N PHE A 369 -0.35 7.92 7.70
CA PHE A 369 0.07 7.18 6.51
C PHE A 369 -0.73 7.67 5.28
N SER A 370 -0.06 7.79 4.13
CA SER A 370 -0.62 8.35 2.89
C SER A 370 -0.97 7.32 1.84
#